data_AF-A0A6N1AG89-F1
#
_entry.id   AF-A0A6N1AG89-F1
#
_cell.length_a   1.000
_cell.length_b   1.000
_cell.length_c   1.000
_cell.angle_alpha   90.00
_cell.angle_beta   90.00
_cell.angle_gamma   90.00
#
_symmetry.space_group_name_H-M   'P 1'
#
loop_
_entity.id
_entity.type
_entity.pdbx_description
1 polymer ?
#
loop_
_entity_poly.entity_id
_entity_poly.type
_entity_poly.pdbx_seq_one_letter_code
_entity_poly.pdbx_strand_id
1 'polypeptide(L)'
;MFEYVDFKDSFAERSVFRGCSFDFAAIINCDFEAVEFENCHFHNVSITGTTFRNVLFKNCALDHMVIELCKFFDCKFLDCTTSNKLFDFCLFSNPIIHNTNLQIQTLIGNFGIYKEAITASAIRDRSIDEEFCLLGAQDIASYPVSTPIEAFKVSHFLDRDATLAGSNVFEATFALDSWIGTAKIPLTFTNILTLYMEFLLDLYESGKIIVFPILKLHSLTGALVEHASIPTAAMTPIYGVHMTLARIAEAYLAAVTSTTKRLGSIASILVNGPLDPGHYLANYPYIFARPGIAIVSIKKHNSPNEMFLAWDTIADMIPFVALFMASRFKIEVASYGGTSSQMVESQSGSNLELGKSLLPGKSLFAVNLGFDQDSSHLYGLKIKSIFPGNLLVELSLQLSIRQVTASRLLLLKILNGGERKE
;
A
#
# COMPACT_ATOMS: atom_id res chain seq x y z
N MET A 1 29.38 -11.51 27.80
CA MET A 1 29.37 -12.94 27.41
C MET A 1 27.99 -13.45 27.77
N PHE A 2 27.20 -13.82 26.77
CA PHE A 2 25.79 -14.22 26.90
C PHE A 2 25.56 -15.61 26.29
N GLU A 3 26.58 -16.47 26.39
CA GLU A 3 26.55 -17.84 25.88
C GLU A 3 25.59 -18.69 26.71
N TYR A 4 24.81 -19.55 26.04
CA TYR A 4 23.81 -20.43 26.67
C TYR A 4 22.74 -19.68 27.49
N VAL A 5 22.50 -18.41 27.18
CA VAL A 5 21.48 -17.60 27.86
C VAL A 5 20.16 -17.65 27.11
N ASP A 6 19.09 -17.98 27.82
CA ASP A 6 17.72 -17.86 27.34
C ASP A 6 17.16 -16.48 27.67
N PHE A 7 17.02 -15.62 26.67
CA PHE A 7 16.26 -14.38 26.75
C PHE A 7 14.81 -14.67 26.37
N LYS A 8 13.88 -14.50 27.32
CA LYS A 8 12.43 -14.71 27.10
C LYS A 8 11.67 -13.49 27.56
N ASP A 9 10.73 -13.02 26.75
CA ASP A 9 9.82 -11.91 27.07
C ASP A 9 10.58 -10.66 27.61
N SER A 10 11.78 -10.44 27.07
CA SER A 10 12.71 -9.42 27.55
C SER A 10 12.71 -8.20 26.64
N PHE A 11 12.97 -7.03 27.21
CA PHE A 11 13.06 -5.76 26.50
C PHE A 11 14.45 -5.16 26.66
N ALA A 12 15.01 -4.69 25.54
CA ALA A 12 16.25 -3.91 25.55
C ALA A 12 16.11 -2.69 24.65
N GLU A 13 16.47 -1.52 25.18
CA GLU A 13 16.37 -0.25 24.47
C GLU A 13 17.70 0.50 24.52
N ARG A 14 18.07 1.17 23.42
CA ARG A 14 19.19 2.13 23.33
C ARG A 14 20.49 1.60 23.93
N SER A 15 20.78 0.33 23.67
CA SER A 15 21.89 -0.41 24.26
C SER A 15 22.89 -0.82 23.19
N VAL A 16 24.17 -0.93 23.55
CA VAL A 16 25.24 -1.34 22.63
C VAL A 16 25.96 -2.56 23.19
N PHE A 17 25.94 -3.65 22.43
CA PHE A 17 26.67 -4.88 22.70
C PHE A 17 27.90 -4.93 21.79
N ARG A 18 29.11 -4.86 22.36
CA ARG A 18 30.37 -4.92 21.61
C ARG A 18 31.15 -6.17 21.95
N GLY A 19 31.62 -6.90 20.94
CA GLY A 19 32.49 -8.07 21.15
C GLY A 19 31.82 -9.16 21.99
N CYS A 20 30.49 -9.22 21.98
CA CYS A 20 29.74 -10.16 22.80
C CYS A 20 29.50 -11.46 22.02
N SER A 21 29.70 -12.58 22.70
CA SER A 21 29.25 -13.89 22.24
C SER A 21 27.85 -14.16 22.78
N PHE A 22 26.94 -14.55 21.89
CA PHE A 22 25.58 -15.01 22.16
C PHE A 22 25.43 -16.50 21.85
N ASP A 23 26.53 -17.25 21.74
CA ASP A 23 26.49 -18.60 21.21
C ASP A 23 25.57 -19.52 22.01
N PHE A 24 24.80 -20.33 21.28
CA PHE A 24 23.82 -21.25 21.84
C PHE A 24 22.71 -20.58 22.66
N ALA A 25 22.54 -19.26 22.56
CA ALA A 25 21.44 -18.54 23.19
C ALA A 25 20.10 -18.82 22.48
N ALA A 26 19.02 -18.68 23.24
CA ALA A 26 17.67 -18.59 22.71
C ALA A 26 17.08 -17.21 23.00
N ILE A 27 16.55 -16.53 22.00
CA ILE A 27 15.93 -15.21 22.12
C ILE A 27 14.48 -15.32 21.65
N ILE A 28 13.54 -15.33 22.60
CA ILE A 28 12.14 -15.68 22.33
C ILE A 28 11.23 -14.56 22.82
N ASN A 29 10.37 -14.06 21.92
CA ASN A 29 9.38 -13.02 22.19
C ASN A 29 9.98 -11.76 22.84
N CYS A 30 11.18 -11.39 22.44
CA CYS A 30 11.83 -10.17 22.93
C CYS A 30 11.44 -8.95 22.08
N ASP A 31 11.74 -7.76 22.61
CA ASP A 31 11.67 -6.51 21.85
C ASP A 31 12.97 -5.71 22.04
N PHE A 32 13.61 -5.39 20.91
CA PHE A 32 14.85 -4.64 20.83
C PHE A 32 14.61 -3.33 20.09
N GLU A 33 14.79 -2.21 20.78
CA GLU A 33 14.60 -0.87 20.22
C GLU A 33 15.89 -0.05 20.26
N ALA A 34 16.34 0.44 19.10
CA ALA A 34 17.55 1.24 18.98
C ALA A 34 18.80 0.56 19.59
N VAL A 35 18.90 -0.75 19.45
CA VAL A 35 20.03 -1.56 19.95
C VAL A 35 21.08 -1.75 18.86
N GLU A 36 22.35 -1.75 19.25
CA GLU A 36 23.47 -2.02 18.35
C GLU A 36 24.24 -3.27 18.80
N PHE A 37 24.47 -4.18 17.87
CA PHE A 37 25.37 -5.32 18.02
C PHE A 37 26.59 -5.08 17.12
N GLU A 38 27.76 -4.88 17.73
CA GLU A 38 29.01 -4.60 17.01
C GLU A 38 30.07 -5.67 17.28
N ASN A 39 30.57 -6.31 16.23
CA ASN A 39 31.57 -7.37 16.32
C ASN A 39 31.13 -8.51 17.24
N CYS A 40 29.83 -8.86 17.20
CA CYS A 40 29.24 -9.92 18.01
C CYS A 40 29.20 -11.26 17.25
N HIS A 41 29.17 -12.35 18.01
CA HIS A 41 29.11 -13.71 17.47
C HIS A 41 27.78 -14.36 17.89
N PHE A 42 27.11 -14.99 16.93
CA PHE A 42 25.80 -15.63 17.08
C PHE A 42 25.83 -17.05 16.51
N HIS A 43 26.66 -17.92 17.07
CA HIS A 43 26.74 -19.30 16.61
C HIS A 43 25.66 -20.18 17.24
N ASN A 44 24.92 -20.92 16.40
CA ASN A 44 23.84 -21.81 16.84
C ASN A 44 22.78 -21.10 17.72
N VAL A 45 22.45 -19.86 17.38
CA VAL A 45 21.43 -19.08 18.09
C VAL A 45 20.06 -19.28 17.45
N SER A 46 19.03 -19.43 18.28
CA SER A 46 17.64 -19.40 17.85
C SER A 46 16.98 -18.11 18.29
N ILE A 47 16.39 -17.37 17.34
CA ILE A 47 15.56 -16.20 17.62
C ILE A 47 14.16 -16.46 17.09
N THR A 48 13.16 -16.36 17.97
CA THR A 48 11.76 -16.62 17.59
C THR A 48 10.82 -15.53 18.10
N GLY A 49 9.89 -15.07 17.27
CA GLY A 49 8.82 -14.16 17.71
C GLY A 49 9.29 -12.79 18.20
N THR A 50 10.53 -12.42 17.90
CA THR A 50 11.18 -11.21 18.42
C THR A 50 10.97 -10.03 17.47
N THR A 51 10.79 -8.85 18.05
CA THR A 51 10.68 -7.61 17.27
C THR A 51 11.94 -6.77 17.42
N PHE A 52 12.43 -6.25 16.30
CA PHE A 52 13.59 -5.38 16.20
C PHE A 52 13.16 -4.05 15.57
N ARG A 53 13.49 -2.94 16.22
CA ARG A 53 13.19 -1.58 15.76
C ARG A 53 14.45 -0.73 15.79
N ASN A 54 14.84 -0.15 14.66
CA ASN A 54 16.06 0.66 14.56
C ASN A 54 17.31 -0.06 15.06
N VAL A 55 17.40 -1.39 14.86
CA VAL A 55 18.51 -2.21 15.35
C VAL A 55 19.61 -2.29 14.29
N LEU A 56 20.85 -2.19 14.73
CA LEU A 56 22.05 -2.34 13.89
C LEU A 56 22.80 -3.61 14.27
N PHE A 57 23.03 -4.48 13.28
CA PHE A 57 24.03 -5.55 13.33
C PHE A 57 25.21 -5.13 12.46
N LYS A 58 26.39 -5.00 13.05
CA LYS A 58 27.59 -4.54 12.36
C LYS A 58 28.77 -5.47 12.63
N ASN A 59 29.40 -5.96 11.56
CA ASN A 59 30.52 -6.91 11.64
C ASN A 59 30.16 -8.15 12.48
N CYS A 60 28.91 -8.62 12.43
CA CYS A 60 28.47 -9.75 13.23
C CYS A 60 28.64 -11.07 12.45
N ALA A 61 29.02 -12.12 13.17
CA ALA A 61 29.04 -13.48 12.66
C ALA A 61 27.71 -14.17 12.98
N LEU A 62 26.90 -14.46 11.96
CA LEU A 62 25.53 -15.00 12.10
C LEU A 62 25.48 -16.47 11.63
N ASP A 63 26.44 -17.26 12.10
CA ASP A 63 26.67 -18.63 11.61
C ASP A 63 25.75 -19.65 12.29
N HIS A 64 25.06 -20.47 11.48
CA HIS A 64 24.13 -21.52 11.94
C HIS A 64 23.00 -20.97 12.82
N MET A 65 22.69 -19.69 12.64
CA MET A 65 21.62 -18.99 13.33
C MET A 65 20.28 -19.22 12.63
N VAL A 66 19.20 -19.35 13.40
CA VAL A 66 17.84 -19.46 12.87
C VAL A 66 16.98 -18.36 13.46
N ILE A 67 16.40 -17.53 12.59
CA ILE A 67 15.52 -16.43 12.96
C ILE A 67 14.13 -16.72 12.35
N GLU A 68 13.15 -16.92 13.21
CA GLU A 68 11.79 -17.32 12.82
C GLU A 68 10.74 -16.37 13.40
N LEU A 69 9.70 -16.07 12.62
CA LEU A 69 8.55 -15.27 13.10
C LEU A 69 8.94 -13.90 13.68
N CYS A 70 10.06 -13.34 13.21
CA CYS A 70 10.58 -12.08 13.70
C CYS A 70 10.19 -10.90 12.79
N LYS A 71 10.23 -9.69 13.35
CA LYS A 71 9.86 -8.46 12.63
C LYS A 71 10.99 -7.44 12.74
N PHE A 72 11.39 -6.89 11.61
CA PHE A 72 12.51 -5.95 11.50
C PHE A 72 12.03 -4.64 10.92
N PHE A 73 12.03 -3.57 11.72
CA PHE A 73 11.63 -2.23 11.30
C PHE A 73 12.85 -1.32 11.32
N ASP A 74 13.19 -0.74 10.18
CA ASP A 74 14.33 0.18 9.99
C ASP A 74 15.66 -0.41 10.50
N CYS A 75 15.83 -1.73 10.35
CA CYS A 75 17.00 -2.46 10.82
C CYS A 75 18.10 -2.56 9.76
N LYS A 76 19.35 -2.69 10.21
CA LYS A 76 20.53 -2.70 9.34
C LYS A 76 21.43 -3.90 9.65
N PHE A 77 21.88 -4.58 8.61
CA PHE A 77 22.89 -5.64 8.64
C PHE A 77 24.07 -5.19 7.79
N LEU A 78 25.17 -4.83 8.42
CA LEU A 78 26.34 -4.26 7.77
C LEU A 78 27.54 -5.17 8.01
N ASP A 79 28.17 -5.63 6.92
CA ASP A 79 29.41 -6.40 6.96
C ASP A 79 29.29 -7.70 7.80
N CYS A 80 28.12 -8.34 7.77
CA CYS A 80 27.85 -9.56 8.52
C CYS A 80 28.15 -10.81 7.68
N THR A 81 28.56 -11.90 8.33
CA THR A 81 28.68 -13.21 7.69
C THR A 81 27.44 -14.07 7.96
N THR A 82 27.03 -14.87 6.97
CA THR A 82 25.91 -15.81 7.11
C THR A 82 26.32 -17.17 6.55
N SER A 83 25.92 -18.26 7.21
CA SER A 83 26.21 -19.60 6.74
C SER A 83 25.02 -20.32 6.10
N ASN A 84 23.79 -20.02 6.55
CA ASN A 84 22.55 -20.69 6.17
C ASN A 84 21.46 -19.70 5.70
N LYS A 85 20.19 -20.15 5.59
CA LYS A 85 19.03 -19.31 5.18
C LYS A 85 18.77 -18.11 6.08
N LEU A 86 19.28 -18.15 7.31
CA LEU A 86 19.17 -17.18 8.40
C LEU A 86 17.73 -16.84 8.84
N PHE A 87 16.86 -16.37 7.94
CA PHE A 87 15.51 -15.90 8.23
C PHE A 87 14.43 -16.77 7.61
N ASP A 88 13.38 -17.06 8.38
CA ASP A 88 12.18 -17.73 7.89
C ASP A 88 10.91 -17.13 8.54
N PHE A 89 9.83 -17.03 7.77
CA PHE A 89 8.57 -16.40 8.20
C PHE A 89 8.77 -15.04 8.92
N CYS A 90 9.67 -14.19 8.43
CA CYS A 90 9.95 -12.87 8.98
C CYS A 90 9.32 -11.75 8.12
N LEU A 91 9.13 -10.59 8.76
CA LEU A 91 8.68 -9.35 8.13
C LEU A 91 9.79 -8.30 8.19
N PHE A 92 10.10 -7.66 7.07
CA PHE A 92 11.04 -6.56 6.98
C PHE A 92 10.34 -5.28 6.52
N SER A 93 10.51 -4.19 7.25
CA SER A 93 10.13 -2.84 6.86
C SER A 93 11.40 -1.98 6.79
N ASN A 94 11.69 -1.46 5.60
CA ASN A 94 12.88 -0.67 5.30
C ASN A 94 14.22 -1.30 5.77
N PRO A 95 14.50 -2.58 5.44
CA PRO A 95 15.79 -3.16 5.79
C PRO A 95 16.93 -2.49 5.01
N ILE A 96 18.12 -2.49 5.59
CA ILE A 96 19.37 -2.23 4.87
C ILE A 96 20.30 -3.41 5.09
N ILE A 97 20.72 -4.04 4.00
CA ILE A 97 21.63 -5.18 4.02
C ILE A 97 22.81 -4.80 3.14
N HIS A 98 23.96 -4.58 3.78
CA HIS A 98 25.18 -4.16 3.12
C HIS A 98 26.28 -5.19 3.34
N ASN A 99 26.95 -5.58 2.26
CA ASN A 99 28.11 -6.49 2.32
C ASN A 99 27.85 -7.73 3.20
N THR A 100 26.66 -8.32 3.03
CA THR A 100 26.13 -9.44 3.81
C THR A 100 25.39 -10.37 2.86
N ASN A 101 26.02 -11.49 2.52
CA ASN A 101 25.45 -12.45 1.56
C ASN A 101 24.24 -13.17 2.15
N LEU A 102 23.25 -13.50 1.34
CA LEU A 102 22.01 -14.15 1.76
C LEU A 102 21.67 -15.34 0.88
N GLN A 103 20.89 -16.28 1.40
CA GLN A 103 20.34 -17.38 0.60
C GLN A 103 19.04 -16.95 -0.09
N ILE A 104 18.70 -17.53 -1.24
CA ILE A 104 17.45 -17.17 -1.95
C ILE A 104 16.19 -17.50 -1.15
N GLN A 105 16.25 -18.51 -0.27
CA GLN A 105 15.19 -18.86 0.66
C GLN A 105 14.87 -17.70 1.61
N THR A 106 15.83 -16.83 1.91
CA THR A 106 15.59 -15.58 2.64
C THR A 106 14.63 -14.66 1.88
N LEU A 107 14.70 -14.62 0.55
CA LEU A 107 13.80 -13.80 -0.28
C LEU A 107 12.39 -14.42 -0.35
N ILE A 108 12.31 -15.74 -0.48
CA ILE A 108 11.06 -16.48 -0.73
C ILE A 108 10.29 -16.76 0.58
N GLY A 109 11.00 -16.96 1.70
CA GLY A 109 10.40 -17.24 3.01
C GLY A 109 9.80 -15.99 3.67
N ASN A 110 10.30 -14.80 3.35
CA ASN A 110 10.05 -13.59 4.13
C ASN A 110 9.33 -12.50 3.32
N PHE A 111 8.74 -11.53 4.01
CA PHE A 111 8.08 -10.37 3.38
C PHE A 111 8.91 -9.10 3.53
N GLY A 112 8.86 -8.23 2.52
CA GLY A 112 9.41 -6.87 2.60
C GLY A 112 10.90 -6.70 2.28
N ILE A 113 11.56 -7.75 1.78
CA ILE A 113 12.88 -7.64 1.17
C ILE A 113 12.73 -7.19 -0.29
N TYR A 114 13.53 -6.22 -0.71
CA TYR A 114 13.56 -5.68 -2.08
C TYR A 114 15.00 -5.42 -2.51
N LYS A 115 15.27 -5.43 -3.82
CA LYS A 115 16.62 -5.38 -4.37
C LYS A 115 17.42 -4.14 -3.91
N GLU A 116 16.79 -2.98 -3.81
CA GLU A 116 17.46 -1.73 -3.40
C GLU A 116 17.88 -1.74 -1.93
N ALA A 117 17.30 -2.59 -1.09
CA ALA A 117 17.72 -2.78 0.29
C ALA A 117 19.06 -3.52 0.40
N ILE A 118 19.47 -4.23 -0.66
CA ILE A 118 20.66 -5.08 -0.69
C ILE A 118 21.74 -4.41 -1.53
N THR A 119 22.87 -4.09 -0.90
CA THR A 119 24.00 -3.40 -1.54
C THR A 119 25.30 -4.13 -1.25
N ALA A 120 26.16 -4.30 -2.26
CA ALA A 120 27.42 -5.03 -2.13
C ALA A 120 27.29 -6.47 -1.57
N SER A 121 26.09 -7.08 -1.65
CA SER A 121 25.86 -8.46 -1.25
C SER A 121 25.48 -9.32 -2.45
N ALA A 122 25.75 -10.61 -2.35
CA ALA A 122 25.31 -11.63 -3.30
C ALA A 122 24.19 -12.50 -2.71
N ILE A 123 23.39 -13.08 -3.61
CA ILE A 123 22.38 -14.09 -3.29
C ILE A 123 22.92 -15.45 -3.73
N ARG A 124 22.83 -16.45 -2.86
CA ARG A 124 23.23 -17.85 -3.14
C ARG A 124 22.03 -18.78 -3.10
N ASP A 125 22.09 -19.90 -3.81
CA ASP A 125 21.02 -20.91 -3.82
C ASP A 125 21.05 -21.84 -2.58
N ARG A 126 22.24 -22.09 -2.02
CA ARG A 126 22.49 -23.07 -0.95
C ARG A 126 23.31 -22.52 0.21
N SER A 127 23.44 -23.36 1.26
CA SER A 127 24.32 -23.12 2.41
C SER A 127 25.78 -22.95 1.99
N ILE A 128 26.61 -22.28 2.79
CA ILE A 128 28.05 -22.13 2.49
C ILE A 128 28.80 -23.43 2.71
N ASP A 129 28.22 -24.33 3.50
CA ASP A 129 28.72 -25.67 3.78
C ASP A 129 28.48 -26.63 2.59
N GLU A 130 27.73 -26.19 1.58
CA GLU A 130 27.40 -26.93 0.36
C GLU A 130 28.02 -26.25 -0.87
N GLU A 131 28.12 -26.97 -1.98
CA GLU A 131 28.46 -26.35 -3.27
C GLU A 131 27.29 -25.47 -3.74
N PHE A 132 27.51 -24.15 -3.70
CA PHE A 132 26.51 -23.12 -4.00
C PHE A 132 26.90 -22.29 -5.23
N CYS A 133 25.88 -21.75 -5.89
CA CYS A 133 26.02 -20.81 -6.99
C CYS A 133 25.53 -19.42 -6.56
N LEU A 134 26.18 -18.37 -7.07
CA LEU A 134 25.68 -17.00 -6.94
C LEU A 134 24.62 -16.74 -8.01
N LEU A 135 23.50 -16.18 -7.58
CA LEU A 135 22.33 -15.98 -8.41
C LEU A 135 22.26 -14.55 -8.91
N GLY A 136 22.16 -14.39 -10.23
CA GLY A 136 21.84 -13.13 -10.88
C GLY A 136 20.33 -12.86 -10.89
N ALA A 137 19.94 -11.69 -11.40
CA ALA A 137 18.52 -11.32 -11.48
C ALA A 137 17.69 -12.28 -12.35
N GLN A 138 18.27 -12.84 -13.41
CA GLN A 138 17.59 -13.82 -14.27
C GLN A 138 17.38 -15.15 -13.56
N ASP A 139 18.40 -15.64 -12.84
CA ASP A 139 18.31 -16.89 -12.09
C ASP A 139 17.21 -16.77 -11.01
N ILE A 140 17.19 -15.65 -10.28
CA ILE A 140 16.16 -15.34 -9.28
C ILE A 140 14.77 -15.29 -9.91
N ALA A 141 14.62 -14.65 -11.08
CA ALA A 141 13.33 -14.56 -11.77
C ALA A 141 12.80 -15.93 -12.23
N SER A 142 13.69 -16.85 -12.57
CA SER A 142 13.36 -18.21 -13.01
C SER A 142 13.30 -19.24 -11.87
N TYR A 143 13.54 -18.82 -10.62
CA TYR A 143 13.64 -19.72 -9.50
C TYR A 143 12.30 -20.40 -9.23
N PRO A 144 12.28 -21.73 -8.98
CA PRO A 144 11.04 -22.46 -8.76
C PRO A 144 10.32 -21.98 -7.50
N VAL A 145 9.07 -21.56 -7.68
CA VAL A 145 8.15 -21.15 -6.62
C VAL A 145 6.89 -22.00 -6.66
N SER A 146 6.33 -22.29 -5.50
CA SER A 146 5.20 -23.22 -5.33
C SER A 146 3.86 -22.51 -5.16
N THR A 147 3.87 -21.24 -4.73
CA THR A 147 2.64 -20.50 -4.41
C THR A 147 2.63 -19.10 -5.03
N PRO A 148 1.45 -18.50 -5.25
CA PRO A 148 1.31 -17.10 -5.66
C PRO A 148 2.01 -16.12 -4.69
N ILE A 149 2.03 -16.43 -3.39
CA ILE A 149 2.72 -15.62 -2.36
C ILE A 149 4.24 -15.63 -2.61
N GLU A 150 4.83 -16.80 -2.91
CA GLU A 150 6.25 -16.92 -3.20
C GLU A 150 6.62 -16.22 -4.53
N ALA A 151 5.80 -16.39 -5.57
CA ALA A 151 5.96 -15.67 -6.83
C ALA A 151 5.89 -14.15 -6.62
N PHE A 152 4.96 -13.69 -5.78
CA PHE A 152 4.86 -12.29 -5.39
C PHE A 152 6.12 -11.78 -4.69
N LYS A 153 6.69 -12.54 -3.75
CA LYS A 153 7.92 -12.13 -3.05
C LYS A 153 9.11 -12.01 -4.00
N VAL A 154 9.24 -12.93 -4.97
CA VAL A 154 10.29 -12.85 -6.02
C VAL A 154 10.07 -11.62 -6.91
N SER A 155 8.84 -11.40 -7.39
CA SER A 155 8.48 -10.22 -8.20
C SER A 155 8.74 -8.91 -7.44
N HIS A 156 8.31 -8.85 -6.18
CA HIS A 156 8.51 -7.72 -5.28
C HIS A 156 10.00 -7.45 -5.03
N PHE A 157 10.81 -8.51 -4.95
CA PHE A 157 12.25 -8.36 -4.82
C PHE A 157 12.87 -7.70 -6.04
N LEU A 158 12.54 -8.19 -7.24
CA LEU A 158 13.14 -7.75 -8.50
C LEU A 158 12.68 -6.35 -8.93
N ASP A 159 11.39 -6.07 -8.81
CA ASP A 159 10.77 -4.78 -9.13
C ASP A 159 9.59 -4.51 -8.18
N ARG A 160 9.91 -3.87 -7.06
CA ARG A 160 8.95 -3.56 -6.01
C ARG A 160 7.83 -2.64 -6.52
N ASP A 161 8.20 -1.57 -7.19
CA ASP A 161 7.26 -0.49 -7.49
C ASP A 161 6.27 -0.93 -8.58
N ALA A 162 6.72 -1.67 -9.61
CA ALA A 162 5.83 -2.26 -10.59
C ALA A 162 4.93 -3.36 -9.99
N THR A 163 5.46 -4.17 -9.08
CA THR A 163 4.67 -5.23 -8.44
C THR A 163 3.53 -4.64 -7.59
N LEU A 164 3.84 -3.64 -6.76
CA LEU A 164 2.87 -2.98 -5.87
C LEU A 164 1.88 -2.07 -6.61
N ALA A 165 2.12 -1.77 -7.89
CA ALA A 165 1.20 -1.03 -8.75
C ALA A 165 -0.01 -1.85 -9.23
N GLY A 166 -0.13 -3.12 -8.82
CA GLY A 166 -1.25 -4.00 -9.17
C GLY A 166 -0.90 -5.00 -10.28
N SER A 167 0.30 -5.57 -10.24
CA SER A 167 0.70 -6.61 -11.19
C SER A 167 -0.18 -7.86 -11.08
N ASN A 168 -0.25 -8.66 -12.15
CA ASN A 168 -0.98 -9.94 -12.13
C ASN A 168 -0.49 -10.87 -11.01
N VAL A 169 0.81 -10.81 -10.68
CA VAL A 169 1.41 -11.60 -9.60
C VAL A 169 0.90 -11.12 -8.24
N PHE A 170 0.78 -9.81 -8.03
CA PHE A 170 0.21 -9.27 -6.81
C PHE A 170 -1.28 -9.60 -6.70
N GLU A 171 -2.03 -9.51 -7.78
CA GLU A 171 -3.44 -9.90 -7.83
C GLU A 171 -3.66 -11.37 -7.51
N ALA A 172 -2.79 -12.26 -7.99
CA ALA A 172 -2.85 -13.69 -7.72
C ALA A 172 -2.72 -14.02 -6.21
N THR A 173 -2.14 -13.15 -5.40
CA THR A 173 -2.06 -13.33 -3.94
C THR A 173 -3.42 -13.30 -3.25
N PHE A 174 -4.46 -12.75 -3.89
CA PHE A 174 -5.82 -12.68 -3.34
C PHE A 174 -6.72 -13.81 -3.84
N ALA A 175 -6.19 -14.79 -4.59
CA ALA A 175 -6.94 -15.91 -5.12
C ALA A 175 -7.32 -16.91 -4.02
N LEU A 176 -8.63 -17.13 -3.83
CA LEU A 176 -9.19 -17.97 -2.77
C LEU A 176 -8.63 -19.40 -2.74
N ASP A 177 -8.52 -20.05 -3.90
CA ASP A 177 -8.08 -21.45 -4.03
C ASP A 177 -6.68 -21.71 -3.46
N SER A 178 -5.77 -20.74 -3.65
CA SER A 178 -4.40 -20.82 -3.11
C SER A 178 -4.40 -20.85 -1.59
N TRP A 179 -5.27 -20.06 -0.96
CA TRP A 179 -5.37 -19.99 0.50
C TRP A 179 -6.05 -21.22 1.08
N ILE A 180 -7.06 -21.79 0.41
CA ILE A 180 -7.66 -23.07 0.78
C ILE A 180 -6.62 -24.20 0.78
N GLY A 181 -5.77 -24.24 -0.25
CA GLY A 181 -4.66 -25.21 -0.33
C GLY A 181 -3.69 -25.06 0.85
N THR A 182 -3.30 -23.82 1.16
CA THR A 182 -2.38 -23.50 2.26
C THR A 182 -2.99 -23.82 3.63
N ALA A 183 -4.31 -23.59 3.80
CA ALA A 183 -5.04 -23.84 5.05
C ALA A 183 -5.01 -25.31 5.51
N LYS A 184 -4.67 -26.25 4.62
CA LYS A 184 -4.44 -27.67 4.96
C LYS A 184 -3.27 -27.88 5.93
N ILE A 185 -2.36 -26.91 6.04
CA ILE A 185 -1.26 -26.89 7.00
C ILE A 185 -1.48 -25.68 7.94
N PRO A 186 -2.23 -25.85 9.05
CA PRO A 186 -2.76 -24.72 9.81
C PRO A 186 -1.70 -23.76 10.35
N LEU A 187 -0.55 -24.26 10.81
CA LEU A 187 0.52 -23.41 11.35
C LEU A 187 1.14 -22.53 10.25
N THR A 188 1.52 -23.12 9.12
CA THR A 188 2.06 -22.39 7.96
C THR A 188 1.05 -21.37 7.45
N PHE A 189 -0.22 -21.75 7.34
CA PHE A 189 -1.29 -20.85 6.95
C PHE A 189 -1.41 -19.65 7.89
N THR A 190 -1.41 -19.90 9.21
CA THR A 190 -1.50 -18.85 10.24
C THR A 190 -0.37 -17.85 10.10
N ASN A 191 0.86 -18.35 9.98
CA ASN A 191 2.06 -17.52 9.87
C ASN A 191 2.01 -16.68 8.59
N ILE A 192 1.72 -17.29 7.44
CA ILE A 192 1.68 -16.59 6.15
C ILE A 192 0.56 -15.55 6.14
N LEU A 193 -0.66 -15.89 6.58
CA LEU A 193 -1.79 -14.96 6.56
C LEU A 193 -1.54 -13.75 7.46
N THR A 194 -1.00 -13.99 8.66
CA THR A 194 -0.70 -12.92 9.62
C THR A 194 0.41 -12.02 9.11
N LEU A 195 1.52 -12.58 8.63
CA LEU A 195 2.63 -11.79 8.08
C LEU A 195 2.22 -11.03 6.81
N TYR A 196 1.40 -11.63 5.96
CA TYR A 196 0.93 -10.97 4.75
C TYR A 196 0.01 -9.78 5.08
N MET A 197 -0.90 -9.95 6.04
CA MET A 197 -1.70 -8.85 6.56
C MET A 197 -0.80 -7.73 7.09
N GLU A 198 0.14 -8.04 7.99
CA GLU A 198 1.02 -7.04 8.59
C GLU A 198 1.89 -6.32 7.55
N PHE A 199 2.39 -7.05 6.56
CA PHE A 199 3.12 -6.49 5.43
C PHE A 199 2.27 -5.47 4.65
N LEU A 200 1.03 -5.82 4.30
CA LEU A 200 0.14 -4.89 3.59
C LEU A 200 -0.20 -3.67 4.46
N LEU A 201 -0.38 -3.85 5.77
CA LEU A 201 -0.62 -2.75 6.71
C LEU A 201 0.57 -1.80 6.76
N ASP A 202 1.80 -2.30 6.90
CA ASP A 202 3.03 -1.48 6.87
C ASP A 202 3.15 -0.70 5.55
N LEU A 203 2.90 -1.36 4.41
CA LEU A 203 2.90 -0.69 3.11
C LEU A 203 1.81 0.39 3.02
N TYR A 204 0.64 0.14 3.60
CA TYR A 204 -0.48 1.08 3.57
C TYR A 204 -0.23 2.29 4.48
N GLU A 205 0.28 2.07 5.69
CA GLU A 205 0.63 3.11 6.66
C GLU A 205 1.79 3.97 6.17
N SER A 206 2.77 3.36 5.49
CA SER A 206 3.88 4.08 4.83
C SER A 206 3.49 4.74 3.50
N GLY A 207 2.25 4.55 3.02
CA GLY A 207 1.74 5.14 1.78
C GLY A 207 2.31 4.50 0.50
N LYS A 208 2.94 3.33 0.61
CA LYS A 208 3.49 2.56 -0.52
C LYS A 208 2.43 1.78 -1.29
N ILE A 209 1.26 1.53 -0.70
CA ILE A 209 0.07 0.99 -1.39
C ILE A 209 -1.17 1.81 -1.06
N ILE A 210 -2.17 1.66 -1.92
CA ILE A 210 -3.51 2.20 -1.71
C ILE A 210 -4.37 1.27 -0.87
N VAL A 211 -5.61 1.65 -0.55
CA VAL A 211 -6.50 0.84 0.30
C VAL A 211 -7.00 -0.45 -0.38
N PHE A 212 -6.95 -0.56 -1.71
CA PHE A 212 -7.51 -1.70 -2.43
C PHE A 212 -6.98 -3.08 -1.99
N PRO A 213 -5.66 -3.32 -1.87
CA PRO A 213 -5.14 -4.58 -1.32
C PRO A 213 -5.69 -4.93 0.06
N ILE A 214 -5.90 -3.93 0.94
CA ILE A 214 -6.51 -4.13 2.26
C ILE A 214 -7.96 -4.61 2.12
N LEU A 215 -8.75 -3.97 1.24
CA LEU A 215 -10.13 -4.37 0.97
C LEU A 215 -10.21 -5.76 0.32
N LYS A 216 -9.27 -6.10 -0.56
CA LYS A 216 -9.18 -7.44 -1.18
C LYS A 216 -8.87 -8.51 -0.15
N LEU A 217 -7.91 -8.27 0.75
CA LEU A 217 -7.62 -9.21 1.83
C LEU A 217 -8.79 -9.35 2.81
N HIS A 218 -9.50 -8.25 3.12
CA HIS A 218 -10.72 -8.29 3.92
C HIS A 218 -11.83 -9.13 3.25
N SER A 219 -12.04 -8.95 1.94
CA SER A 219 -13.00 -9.75 1.18
C SER A 219 -12.60 -11.23 1.11
N LEU A 220 -11.32 -11.51 0.88
CA LEU A 220 -10.77 -12.87 0.85
C LEU A 220 -10.97 -13.57 2.19
N THR A 221 -10.67 -12.90 3.31
CA THR A 221 -10.87 -13.49 4.64
C THR A 221 -12.34 -13.75 4.94
N GLY A 222 -13.26 -12.87 4.50
CA GLY A 222 -14.70 -13.15 4.56
C GLY A 222 -15.09 -14.41 3.77
N ALA A 223 -14.62 -14.54 2.54
CA ALA A 223 -14.86 -15.73 1.72
C ALA A 223 -14.26 -17.01 2.31
N LEU A 224 -13.09 -16.92 2.97
CA LEU A 224 -12.48 -18.04 3.68
C LEU A 224 -13.32 -18.49 4.88
N VAL A 225 -13.94 -17.57 5.63
CA VAL A 225 -14.82 -17.91 6.76
C VAL A 225 -16.03 -18.74 6.30
N GLU A 226 -16.60 -18.40 5.14
CA GLU A 226 -17.79 -19.08 4.60
C GLU A 226 -17.47 -20.43 3.96
N HIS A 227 -16.18 -20.73 3.70
CA HIS A 227 -15.78 -21.88 2.92
C HIS A 227 -15.68 -23.16 3.78
N ALA A 228 -16.51 -24.17 3.47
CA ALA A 228 -16.65 -25.39 4.28
C ALA A 228 -15.37 -26.23 4.44
N SER A 229 -14.41 -26.12 3.52
CA SER A 229 -13.16 -26.90 3.54
C SER A 229 -12.07 -26.35 4.45
N ILE A 230 -12.28 -25.21 5.11
CA ILE A 230 -11.27 -24.63 6.01
C ILE A 230 -11.24 -25.40 7.33
N PRO A 231 -10.07 -25.89 7.77
CA PRO A 231 -9.95 -26.56 9.07
C PRO A 231 -10.29 -25.62 10.22
N THR A 232 -10.93 -26.15 11.27
CA THR A 232 -11.29 -25.38 12.47
C THR A 232 -10.10 -24.67 13.11
N ALA A 233 -8.92 -25.30 13.11
CA ALA A 233 -7.67 -24.72 13.61
C ALA A 233 -7.22 -23.46 12.84
N ALA A 234 -7.62 -23.31 11.57
CA ALA A 234 -7.30 -22.16 10.73
C ALA A 234 -8.33 -21.03 10.86
N MET A 235 -9.48 -21.25 11.52
CA MET A 235 -10.54 -20.24 11.63
C MET A 235 -10.15 -19.06 12.52
N THR A 236 -9.52 -19.32 13.67
CA THR A 236 -9.09 -18.28 14.61
C THR A 236 -8.21 -17.21 13.96
N PRO A 237 -7.13 -17.53 13.22
CA PRO A 237 -6.33 -16.51 12.55
C PRO A 237 -7.09 -15.80 11.43
N ILE A 238 -7.98 -16.48 10.70
CA ILE A 238 -8.83 -15.82 9.69
C ILE A 238 -9.70 -14.76 10.33
N TYR A 239 -10.38 -15.08 11.44
CA TYR A 239 -11.19 -14.10 12.16
C TYR A 239 -10.35 -12.94 12.70
N GLY A 240 -9.19 -13.23 13.28
CA GLY A 240 -8.28 -12.18 13.79
C GLY A 240 -7.87 -11.19 12.69
N VAL A 241 -7.48 -11.71 11.53
CA VAL A 241 -7.10 -10.89 10.37
C VAL A 241 -8.31 -10.15 9.81
N HIS A 242 -9.46 -10.83 9.64
CA HIS A 242 -10.69 -10.21 9.14
C HIS A 242 -11.12 -9.02 9.99
N MET A 243 -11.18 -9.20 11.32
CA MET A 243 -11.56 -8.14 12.26
C MET A 243 -10.57 -6.97 12.26
N THR A 244 -9.28 -7.25 12.12
CA THR A 244 -8.24 -6.20 12.04
C THR A 244 -8.45 -5.34 10.79
N LEU A 245 -8.73 -5.97 9.65
CA LEU A 245 -8.95 -5.28 8.38
C LEU A 245 -10.32 -4.59 8.32
N ALA A 246 -11.33 -5.13 8.99
CA ALA A 246 -12.69 -4.57 9.05
C ALA A 246 -12.66 -3.12 9.54
N ARG A 247 -11.86 -2.82 10.57
CA ARG A 247 -11.69 -1.45 11.09
C ARG A 247 -11.25 -0.46 10.01
N ILE A 248 -10.33 -0.86 9.13
CA ILE A 248 -9.84 -0.01 8.04
C ILE A 248 -10.87 0.09 6.92
N ALA A 249 -11.52 -1.03 6.59
CA ALA A 249 -12.57 -1.08 5.57
C ALA A 249 -13.77 -0.21 5.95
N GLU A 250 -14.22 -0.27 7.20
CA GLU A 250 -15.31 0.54 7.75
C GLU A 250 -14.96 2.02 7.76
N ALA A 251 -13.76 2.38 8.23
CA ALA A 251 -13.30 3.77 8.22
C ALA A 251 -13.26 4.34 6.80
N TYR A 252 -12.81 3.53 5.84
CA TYR A 252 -12.82 3.90 4.43
C TYR A 252 -14.26 4.06 3.90
N LEU A 253 -15.15 3.10 4.16
CA LEU A 253 -16.54 3.16 3.72
C LEU A 253 -17.30 4.35 4.33
N ALA A 254 -17.05 4.67 5.60
CA ALA A 254 -17.61 5.84 6.27
C ALA A 254 -17.13 7.13 5.60
N ALA A 255 -15.85 7.21 5.25
CA ALA A 255 -15.27 8.35 4.55
C ALA A 255 -15.84 8.50 3.13
N VAL A 256 -16.02 7.40 2.39
CA VAL A 256 -16.73 7.38 1.10
C VAL A 256 -18.15 7.89 1.28
N THR A 257 -18.92 7.32 2.20
CA THR A 257 -20.32 7.69 2.44
C THR A 257 -20.48 9.16 2.83
N SER A 258 -19.62 9.68 3.71
CA SER A 258 -19.60 11.09 4.11
C SER A 258 -19.32 12.01 2.93
N THR A 259 -18.35 11.63 2.07
CA THR A 259 -17.98 12.39 0.87
C THR A 259 -19.12 12.37 -0.15
N THR A 260 -19.75 11.22 -0.39
CA THR A 260 -20.85 11.09 -1.34
C THR A 260 -22.07 11.91 -0.91
N LYS A 261 -22.41 11.95 0.38
CA LYS A 261 -23.51 12.78 0.91
C LYS A 261 -23.30 14.29 0.71
N ARG A 262 -22.06 14.74 0.52
CA ARG A 262 -21.69 16.15 0.33
C ARG A 262 -21.56 16.55 -1.14
N LEU A 263 -21.70 15.60 -2.07
CA LEU A 263 -21.67 15.85 -3.51
C LEU A 263 -23.05 16.27 -4.03
N GLY A 264 -23.07 17.09 -5.10
CA GLY A 264 -24.28 17.50 -5.81
C GLY A 264 -24.88 16.38 -6.65
N SER A 265 -25.59 16.70 -7.75
CA SER A 265 -26.10 15.71 -8.72
C SER A 265 -25.29 15.70 -10.03
N ILE A 266 -24.27 16.55 -10.14
CA ILE A 266 -23.45 16.72 -11.33
C ILE A 266 -21.99 16.83 -10.90
N ALA A 267 -21.09 16.14 -11.62
CA ALA A 267 -19.64 16.26 -11.47
C ALA A 267 -18.96 16.38 -12.83
N SER A 268 -17.84 17.11 -12.85
CA SER A 268 -16.92 17.20 -13.99
C SER A 268 -15.70 16.34 -13.73
N ILE A 269 -15.38 15.46 -14.66
CA ILE A 269 -14.23 14.55 -14.65
C ILE A 269 -13.47 14.80 -15.96
N LEU A 270 -12.24 15.26 -15.85
CA LEU A 270 -11.25 15.19 -16.90
C LEU A 270 -11.05 13.76 -17.45
N VAL A 271 -10.96 13.56 -18.76
CA VAL A 271 -10.77 12.23 -19.36
C VAL A 271 -9.82 12.34 -20.55
N ASN A 272 -8.90 11.38 -20.68
CA ASN A 272 -8.20 11.14 -21.94
C ASN A 272 -9.00 10.16 -22.78
N GLY A 273 -9.16 10.48 -24.06
CA GLY A 273 -9.97 9.72 -25.00
C GLY A 273 -10.85 10.59 -25.90
N PRO A 274 -11.58 9.94 -26.83
CA PRO A 274 -12.41 10.62 -27.81
C PRO A 274 -13.59 11.35 -27.16
N LEU A 275 -14.20 12.31 -27.86
CA LEU A 275 -15.42 13.00 -27.38
C LEU A 275 -16.68 12.11 -27.41
N ASP A 276 -16.57 10.90 -27.96
CA ASP A 276 -17.66 9.94 -28.06
C ASP A 276 -17.91 9.25 -26.71
N PRO A 277 -19.11 9.41 -26.10
CA PRO A 277 -19.47 8.69 -24.87
C PRO A 277 -19.44 7.17 -25.02
N GLY A 278 -19.71 6.64 -26.22
CA GLY A 278 -19.74 5.21 -26.50
C GLY A 278 -18.42 4.51 -26.17
N HIS A 279 -17.29 5.19 -26.42
CA HIS A 279 -15.95 4.71 -26.06
C HIS A 279 -15.82 4.42 -24.55
N TYR A 280 -16.30 5.33 -23.69
CA TYR A 280 -16.20 5.19 -22.23
C TYR A 280 -17.15 4.13 -21.69
N LEU A 281 -18.35 4.04 -22.25
CA LEU A 281 -19.34 3.01 -21.89
C LEU A 281 -18.80 1.59 -22.19
N ALA A 282 -18.11 1.43 -23.33
CA ALA A 282 -17.54 0.15 -23.74
C ALA A 282 -16.30 -0.25 -22.92
N ASN A 283 -15.43 0.72 -22.59
CA ASN A 283 -14.15 0.46 -21.91
C ASN A 283 -14.29 0.39 -20.38
N TYR A 284 -15.31 1.01 -19.80
CA TYR A 284 -15.53 1.04 -18.35
C TYR A 284 -16.91 0.49 -17.96
N PRO A 285 -17.28 -0.73 -18.40
CA PRO A 285 -18.62 -1.27 -18.19
C PRO A 285 -18.93 -1.45 -16.70
N TYR A 286 -17.94 -1.76 -15.86
CA TYR A 286 -18.13 -1.91 -14.41
C TYR A 286 -18.53 -0.61 -13.70
N ILE A 287 -18.24 0.54 -14.30
CA ILE A 287 -18.61 1.86 -13.78
C ILE A 287 -19.99 2.27 -14.33
N PHE A 288 -20.21 2.10 -15.63
CA PHE A 288 -21.39 2.62 -16.33
C PHE A 288 -22.51 1.59 -16.57
N ALA A 289 -22.31 0.32 -16.23
CA ALA A 289 -23.37 -0.70 -16.32
C ALA A 289 -24.39 -0.60 -15.18
N ARG A 290 -24.09 0.16 -14.12
CA ARG A 290 -25.07 0.42 -13.06
C ARG A 290 -26.12 1.41 -13.57
N PRO A 291 -27.42 1.08 -13.49
CA PRO A 291 -28.46 2.04 -13.81
C PRO A 291 -28.35 3.23 -12.85
N GLY A 292 -28.42 4.46 -13.38
CA GLY A 292 -28.40 5.69 -12.57
C GLY A 292 -27.18 6.58 -12.73
N ILE A 293 -26.23 6.27 -13.62
CA ILE A 293 -25.11 7.16 -13.97
C ILE A 293 -25.10 7.41 -15.48
N ALA A 294 -25.13 8.68 -15.89
CA ALA A 294 -25.15 9.08 -17.29
C ALA A 294 -24.01 10.04 -17.63
N ILE A 295 -23.38 9.82 -18.79
CA ILE A 295 -22.49 10.79 -19.42
C ILE A 295 -23.36 11.84 -20.10
N VAL A 296 -23.37 13.06 -19.57
CA VAL A 296 -24.19 14.17 -20.07
C VAL A 296 -23.55 14.80 -21.30
N SER A 297 -22.25 15.10 -21.23
CA SER A 297 -21.49 15.65 -22.36
C SER A 297 -19.99 15.49 -22.14
N ILE A 298 -19.22 15.49 -23.22
CA ILE A 298 -17.75 15.56 -23.19
C ILE A 298 -17.34 16.79 -23.97
N LYS A 299 -16.71 17.74 -23.28
CA LYS A 299 -16.21 18.99 -23.87
C LYS A 299 -14.72 18.89 -24.10
N LYS A 300 -14.28 19.37 -25.25
CA LYS A 300 -12.86 19.52 -25.54
C LYS A 300 -12.27 20.57 -24.61
N HIS A 301 -11.26 20.18 -23.86
CA HIS A 301 -10.43 21.07 -23.05
C HIS A 301 -8.97 20.86 -23.49
N ASN A 302 -8.04 21.77 -23.15
CA ASN A 302 -6.63 21.71 -23.59
C ASN A 302 -5.88 20.53 -22.93
N SER A 303 -6.30 19.30 -23.25
CA SER A 303 -5.85 17.98 -22.82
C SER A 303 -5.49 17.88 -21.32
N PRO A 304 -6.26 17.13 -20.50
CA PRO A 304 -7.38 16.21 -20.81
C PRO A 304 -8.71 16.90 -21.19
N ASN A 305 -9.63 16.18 -21.88
CA ASN A 305 -11.02 16.60 -22.15
C ASN A 305 -11.84 16.66 -20.86
N GLU A 306 -12.98 17.34 -20.82
CA GLU A 306 -13.84 17.44 -19.63
C GLU A 306 -15.18 16.70 -19.85
N MET A 307 -15.40 15.61 -19.13
CA MET A 307 -16.63 14.81 -19.11
C MET A 307 -17.54 15.22 -17.97
N PHE A 308 -18.80 15.48 -18.28
CA PHE A 308 -19.85 15.78 -17.30
C PHE A 308 -20.67 14.54 -17.01
N LEU A 309 -20.76 14.16 -15.74
CA LEU A 309 -21.57 13.07 -15.25
C LEU A 309 -22.77 13.60 -14.49
N ALA A 310 -23.93 12.96 -14.69
CA ALA A 310 -25.11 13.11 -13.86
C ALA A 310 -25.52 11.75 -13.29
N TRP A 311 -26.15 11.78 -12.13
CA TRP A 311 -26.64 10.57 -11.48
C TRP A 311 -28.00 10.79 -10.80
N ASP A 312 -28.75 9.70 -10.68
CA ASP A 312 -30.11 9.71 -10.15
C ASP A 312 -30.11 9.75 -8.62
N THR A 313 -29.24 8.96 -7.98
CA THR A 313 -29.13 8.90 -6.52
C THR A 313 -27.69 9.04 -6.04
N ILE A 314 -27.53 9.54 -4.82
CA ILE A 314 -26.22 9.63 -4.13
C ILE A 314 -25.56 8.24 -4.05
N ALA A 315 -26.34 7.15 -3.96
CA ALA A 315 -25.81 5.80 -3.89
C ALA A 315 -25.08 5.38 -5.18
N ASP A 316 -25.51 5.89 -6.33
CA ASP A 316 -24.93 5.55 -7.64
C ASP A 316 -23.50 6.10 -7.77
N MET A 317 -23.16 7.17 -7.06
CA MET A 317 -21.81 7.74 -7.04
C MET A 317 -20.83 7.07 -6.09
N ILE A 318 -21.29 6.18 -5.21
CA ILE A 318 -20.42 5.49 -4.24
C ILE A 318 -19.21 4.82 -4.91
N PRO A 319 -19.34 4.08 -6.04
CA PRO A 319 -18.20 3.46 -6.72
C PRO A 319 -17.17 4.47 -7.24
N PHE A 320 -17.63 5.62 -7.75
CA PHE A 320 -16.75 6.70 -8.23
C PHE A 320 -15.98 7.34 -7.08
N VAL A 321 -16.69 7.68 -6.00
CA VAL A 321 -16.08 8.28 -4.81
C VAL A 321 -15.15 7.30 -4.12
N ALA A 322 -15.49 6.02 -4.08
CA ALA A 322 -14.62 4.97 -3.59
C ALA A 322 -13.34 4.89 -4.44
N LEU A 323 -13.46 4.70 -5.76
CA LEU A 323 -12.30 4.63 -6.65
C LEU A 323 -11.40 5.87 -6.52
N PHE A 324 -12.02 7.05 -6.43
CA PHE A 324 -11.33 8.31 -6.17
C PHE A 324 -10.56 8.27 -4.84
N MET A 325 -11.24 8.02 -3.72
CA MET A 325 -10.62 8.02 -2.39
C MET A 325 -9.56 6.93 -2.21
N ALA A 326 -9.61 5.89 -3.03
CA ALA A 326 -8.63 4.82 -3.07
C ALA A 326 -7.44 5.12 -4.01
N SER A 327 -7.45 6.15 -4.85
CA SER A 327 -6.36 6.43 -5.80
C SER A 327 -5.23 7.30 -5.21
N ARG A 328 -4.01 7.23 -5.78
CA ARG A 328 -2.87 8.11 -5.42
C ARG A 328 -2.93 9.41 -6.24
N PHE A 329 -2.73 10.56 -5.59
CA PHE A 329 -2.84 11.87 -6.26
C PHE A 329 -1.49 12.58 -6.43
N LYS A 330 -1.32 13.24 -7.58
CA LYS A 330 -0.30 14.24 -7.94
C LYS A 330 -0.97 15.62 -8.02
N ILE A 331 -0.22 16.67 -7.76
CA ILE A 331 -0.67 18.07 -7.77
C ILE A 331 0.04 18.80 -8.92
N GLU A 332 -0.69 19.53 -9.78
CA GLU A 332 -0.12 20.33 -10.87
C GLU A 332 -0.63 21.78 -10.84
N VAL A 333 0.28 22.72 -11.10
CA VAL A 333 0.10 24.18 -11.01
C VAL A 333 0.02 24.79 -12.41
N ALA A 334 -0.95 25.70 -12.65
CA ALA A 334 -0.94 26.57 -13.82
C ALA A 334 -1.31 28.00 -13.42
N SER A 335 -0.51 28.96 -13.89
CA SER A 335 -0.74 30.40 -13.69
C SER A 335 -1.85 30.89 -14.62
N TYR A 336 -2.90 31.51 -14.07
CA TYR A 336 -3.80 32.34 -14.88
C TYR A 336 -3.14 33.71 -15.08
N GLY A 337 -2.44 33.87 -16.20
CA GLY A 337 -2.02 35.18 -16.67
C GLY A 337 -3.24 35.94 -17.18
N GLY A 338 -3.76 36.88 -16.39
CA GLY A 338 -4.84 37.74 -16.82
C GLY A 338 -4.35 38.92 -17.66
N THR A 339 -4.93 39.10 -18.84
CA THR A 339 -5.24 40.39 -19.50
C THR A 339 -6.19 40.08 -20.68
N SER A 340 -7.49 40.34 -20.52
CA SER A 340 -8.22 41.51 -21.05
C SER A 340 -8.94 41.25 -22.38
N SER A 341 -10.26 41.38 -22.34
CA SER A 341 -11.04 42.14 -23.32
C SER A 341 -10.83 41.82 -24.81
N GLN A 342 -11.50 40.80 -25.34
CA GLN A 342 -12.05 40.89 -26.69
C GLN A 342 -13.46 40.30 -26.72
N MET A 343 -14.40 41.22 -26.95
CA MET A 343 -15.69 40.93 -27.56
C MET A 343 -15.46 40.05 -28.79
N VAL A 344 -16.13 38.91 -28.86
CA VAL A 344 -16.67 38.44 -30.14
C VAL A 344 -18.17 38.50 -29.99
N GLU A 345 -18.72 39.41 -30.79
CA GLU A 345 -20.11 39.77 -30.87
C GLU A 345 -21.02 38.59 -31.17
N SER A 346 -22.24 38.75 -30.70
CA SER A 346 -23.46 38.01 -31.00
C SER A 346 -23.58 37.52 -32.45
N GLN A 347 -24.03 36.28 -32.62
CA GLN A 347 -25.25 36.05 -33.40
C GLN A 347 -26.27 35.26 -32.60
N SER A 348 -27.46 35.85 -32.57
CA SER A 348 -28.69 35.46 -31.92
C SER A 348 -29.26 34.14 -32.42
N GLY A 349 -29.73 33.32 -31.47
CA GLY A 349 -30.72 32.27 -31.69
C GLY A 349 -31.54 32.13 -30.40
N SER A 350 -32.75 32.66 -30.44
CA SER A 350 -33.69 32.90 -29.35
C SER A 350 -34.18 31.64 -28.61
N ASN A 351 -34.53 31.88 -27.33
CA ASN A 351 -35.42 31.13 -26.44
C ASN A 351 -34.80 30.07 -25.52
N LEU A 352 -34.47 30.50 -24.29
CA LEU A 352 -35.14 30.02 -23.07
C LEU A 352 -34.72 30.89 -21.89
N GLU A 353 -35.59 31.82 -21.50
CA GLU A 353 -35.60 32.32 -20.13
C GLU A 353 -35.96 31.16 -19.20
N LEU A 354 -35.13 30.90 -18.19
CA LEU A 354 -35.62 30.32 -16.94
C LEU A 354 -34.97 31.02 -15.75
N GLY A 355 -35.74 31.95 -15.20
CA GLY A 355 -36.01 32.11 -13.78
C GLY A 355 -34.85 31.98 -12.79
N LYS A 356 -34.54 33.11 -12.16
CA LYS A 356 -33.91 33.22 -10.83
C LYS A 356 -34.35 32.09 -9.88
N SER A 357 -33.38 31.41 -9.30
CA SER A 357 -33.47 30.92 -7.92
C SER A 357 -32.17 31.26 -7.18
N LEU A 358 -32.24 32.32 -6.38
CA LEU A 358 -31.35 32.61 -5.28
C LEU A 358 -31.89 31.85 -4.06
N LEU A 359 -31.42 30.62 -3.83
CA LEU A 359 -31.57 29.93 -2.53
C LEU A 359 -30.30 29.13 -2.19
N PRO A 360 -29.96 29.00 -0.89
CA PRO A 360 -28.64 28.67 -0.40
C PRO A 360 -28.41 27.16 -0.41
N GLY A 361 -27.65 26.71 -1.41
CA GLY A 361 -27.19 25.32 -1.53
C GLY A 361 -25.94 25.26 -2.38
N LYS A 362 -24.97 26.15 -2.11
CA LYS A 362 -23.69 26.12 -2.82
C LYS A 362 -22.94 24.85 -2.40
N SER A 363 -22.75 23.92 -3.33
CA SER A 363 -21.67 22.95 -3.24
C SER A 363 -20.40 23.71 -2.90
N LEU A 364 -19.88 23.50 -1.68
CA LEU A 364 -18.70 24.22 -1.17
C LEU A 364 -17.41 23.83 -1.89
N PHE A 365 -17.47 22.76 -2.69
CA PHE A 365 -16.34 22.17 -3.39
C PHE A 365 -16.72 21.82 -4.83
N ALA A 366 -15.80 22.06 -5.75
CA ALA A 366 -15.81 21.49 -7.10
C ALA A 366 -14.56 20.63 -7.24
N VAL A 367 -14.72 19.36 -7.59
CA VAL A 367 -13.64 18.37 -7.73
C VAL A 367 -13.60 17.95 -9.20
N ASN A 368 -12.47 18.18 -9.86
CA ASN A 368 -12.20 17.74 -11.22
C ASN A 368 -11.21 16.57 -11.18
N LEU A 369 -11.55 15.44 -11.81
CA LEU A 369 -10.81 14.16 -11.75
C LEU A 369 -10.37 13.72 -13.13
N GLY A 370 -9.23 13.06 -13.38
CA GLY A 370 -9.08 12.43 -14.70
C GLY A 370 -8.12 11.27 -14.91
N PHE A 371 -8.31 10.61 -16.06
CA PHE A 371 -7.58 9.42 -16.49
C PHE A 371 -6.63 9.78 -17.64
N ASP A 372 -5.37 9.36 -17.56
CA ASP A 372 -4.38 9.42 -18.65
C ASP A 372 -3.98 8.01 -19.09
N GLN A 373 -4.03 7.74 -20.40
CA GLN A 373 -3.68 6.43 -20.97
C GLN A 373 -2.17 6.30 -21.28
N ASP A 374 -1.43 7.41 -21.39
CA ASP A 374 -0.05 7.39 -21.87
C ASP A 374 1.01 7.49 -20.74
N SER A 375 0.60 7.66 -19.48
CA SER A 375 1.52 7.73 -18.34
C SER A 375 1.00 6.92 -17.15
N SER A 376 1.63 5.77 -16.87
CA SER A 376 1.17 4.78 -15.88
C SER A 376 1.17 5.26 -14.41
N HIS A 377 1.57 6.50 -14.10
CA HIS A 377 1.88 6.94 -12.72
C HIS A 377 1.50 8.39 -12.32
N LEU A 378 0.62 9.12 -13.03
CA LEU A 378 0.31 10.52 -12.68
C LEU A 378 -1.20 10.86 -12.77
N TYR A 379 -1.79 11.45 -11.71
CA TYR A 379 -3.24 11.80 -11.61
C TYR A 379 -3.47 13.13 -10.85
N GLY A 380 -4.36 14.03 -11.31
CA GLY A 380 -4.52 15.40 -10.75
C GLY A 380 -5.77 15.67 -9.86
N LEU A 381 -5.65 16.53 -8.83
CA LEU A 381 -6.76 17.04 -7.98
C LEU A 381 -6.73 18.57 -7.88
N LYS A 382 -7.87 19.26 -8.10
CA LYS A 382 -8.07 20.70 -7.82
C LYS A 382 -9.15 20.90 -6.76
N ILE A 383 -8.86 21.68 -5.70
CA ILE A 383 -9.82 22.05 -4.65
C ILE A 383 -10.12 23.54 -4.76
N LYS A 384 -11.38 23.89 -5.07
CA LYS A 384 -11.85 25.29 -5.08
C LYS A 384 -12.75 25.54 -3.88
N SER A 385 -12.55 26.65 -3.17
CA SER A 385 -13.44 27.13 -2.11
C SER A 385 -13.84 28.59 -2.36
N ILE A 386 -15.11 28.93 -2.07
CA ILE A 386 -15.70 30.25 -2.31
C ILE A 386 -15.89 30.95 -0.96
N PHE A 387 -15.22 32.09 -0.75
CA PHE A 387 -15.45 32.96 0.41
C PHE A 387 -16.41 34.12 0.08
N PRO A 388 -17.02 34.78 1.10
CA PRO A 388 -17.81 35.98 0.89
C PRO A 388 -16.95 37.12 0.31
N GLY A 389 -17.47 37.84 -0.68
CA GLY A 389 -16.79 39.02 -1.28
C GLY A 389 -16.03 38.77 -2.59
N ASN A 390 -16.43 37.77 -3.40
CA ASN A 390 -15.76 37.39 -4.66
C ASN A 390 -14.27 37.01 -4.50
N LEU A 391 -13.86 36.66 -3.28
CA LEU A 391 -12.52 36.16 -3.00
C LEU A 391 -12.50 34.66 -3.19
N LEU A 392 -11.76 34.23 -4.21
CA LEU A 392 -11.42 32.85 -4.46
C LEU A 392 -10.01 32.63 -3.93
N VAL A 393 -9.88 31.89 -2.83
CA VAL A 393 -8.58 31.50 -2.28
C VAL A 393 -8.29 30.10 -2.78
N GLU A 394 -7.32 30.01 -3.68
CA GLU A 394 -6.78 28.75 -4.19
C GLU A 394 -5.53 28.40 -3.36
N LEU A 395 -5.68 27.45 -2.45
CA LEU A 395 -4.59 27.04 -1.57
C LEU A 395 -3.66 26.08 -2.30
N SER A 396 -2.51 26.60 -2.73
CA SER A 396 -1.44 25.83 -3.38
C SER A 396 -0.41 25.39 -2.34
N LEU A 397 -0.28 24.09 -2.11
CA LEU A 397 0.72 23.51 -1.20
C LEU A 397 1.68 22.61 -1.97
N GLN A 398 2.98 22.91 -1.93
CA GLN A 398 4.03 22.02 -2.42
C GLN A 398 4.35 21.01 -1.33
N LEU A 399 3.94 19.75 -1.53
CA LEU A 399 4.12 18.70 -0.54
C LEU A 399 4.70 17.43 -1.19
N SER A 400 5.82 16.95 -0.65
CA SER A 400 6.43 15.67 -1.01
C SER A 400 5.50 14.48 -0.73
N ILE A 401 5.79 13.30 -1.29
CA ILE A 401 5.02 12.05 -1.09
C ILE A 401 4.75 11.76 0.40
N ARG A 402 5.72 12.06 1.29
CA ARG A 402 5.59 11.92 2.75
C ARG A 402 4.58 12.91 3.36
N GLN A 403 4.42 14.07 2.75
CA GLN A 403 3.51 15.12 3.21
C GLN A 403 2.08 14.97 2.65
N VAL A 404 1.87 14.24 1.54
CA VAL A 404 0.54 13.91 1.00
C VAL A 404 -0.25 12.99 1.94
N THR A 405 0.41 12.04 2.59
CA THR A 405 -0.24 11.13 3.57
C THR A 405 -0.66 11.87 4.85
N ALA A 406 0.17 12.79 5.35
CA ALA A 406 -0.23 13.70 6.43
C ALA A 406 -1.39 14.62 6.01
N SER A 407 -1.42 15.02 4.75
CA SER A 407 -2.49 15.84 4.16
C SER A 407 -3.77 15.05 3.90
N ARG A 408 -3.71 13.74 3.71
CA ARG A 408 -4.89 12.86 3.60
C ARG A 408 -5.66 12.81 4.92
N LEU A 409 -4.97 12.69 6.06
CA LEU A 409 -5.60 12.80 7.38
C LEU A 409 -6.14 14.21 7.64
N LEU A 410 -5.46 15.25 7.17
CA LEU A 410 -5.92 16.64 7.27
C LEU A 410 -7.14 16.90 6.37
N LEU A 411 -7.15 16.39 5.14
CA LEU A 411 -8.28 16.45 4.20
C LEU A 411 -9.48 15.68 4.72
N LEU A 412 -9.28 14.49 5.29
CA LEU A 412 -10.33 13.75 5.98
C LEU A 412 -10.87 14.53 7.19
N LYS A 413 -10.02 15.21 7.98
CA LYS A 413 -10.44 16.12 9.07
C LYS A 413 -11.19 17.37 8.56
N ILE A 414 -10.78 17.94 7.44
CA ILE A 414 -11.40 19.13 6.83
C ILE A 414 -12.74 18.76 6.19
N LEU A 415 -12.81 17.64 5.46
CA LEU A 415 -14.02 17.12 4.80
C LEU A 415 -15.05 16.62 5.82
N ASN A 416 -14.61 16.04 6.94
CA ASN A 416 -15.50 15.65 8.03
C ASN A 416 -16.06 16.86 8.80
N GLY A 417 -15.51 18.06 8.62
CA GLY A 417 -15.89 19.27 9.34
C GLY A 417 -15.42 19.16 10.78
N GLY A 418 -14.33 19.84 11.12
CA GLY A 418 -13.64 19.74 12.40
C GLY A 418 -14.56 19.44 13.58
N GLU A 419 -14.45 18.21 14.11
CA GLU A 419 -14.91 17.95 15.46
C GLU A 419 -14.10 18.86 16.38
N ARG A 420 -14.77 19.89 16.88
CA ARG A 420 -14.33 20.65 18.03
C ARG A 420 -14.17 19.64 19.17
N LYS A 421 -12.98 19.64 19.76
CA LYS A 421 -12.80 19.22 21.15
C LYS A 421 -13.77 20.02 22.02
N GLU A 422 -14.52 19.32 22.85
CA GLU A 422 -14.62 19.67 24.26
C GLU A 422 -14.01 18.54 25.07
#